data_AF-A0AAU1G9M0-F1
#
_entry.id   AF-A0AAU1G9M0-F1
#
_cell.length_a   1.000
_cell.length_b   1.000
_cell.length_c   1.000
_cell.angle_alpha   90.00
_cell.angle_beta   90.00
_cell.angle_gamma   90.00
#
_symmetry.space_group_name_H-M   'P 1'
#
loop_
_entity.id
_entity.type
_entity.pdbx_description
1 polymer ?
#
loop_
_entity_poly.entity_id
_entity_poly.type
_entity_poly.pdbx_seq_one_letter_code
_entity_poly.pdbx_strand_id
1 'polypeptide(L)'
;MTDAHASAAPVPSYEVRAVEGIPEVRPGDDLAKLITVAAPDLRDGDVLLVTSKIVSKAEGRIVAADSREDAIDAETVRVVARRGHLRIVENRQGLVMAAAGVDASNTAPGTVLLLPEDPDASAAAIRAGVRDVLSVDVGVVVTDTFGRPWRNGLTDVAIGSAGVRVLDDLRGGTDAHGNALSATVVATADELAAAGDLVKGKAAGLPVAVVRGLAHVLGEGSAARDLVRTPADDMFRLGTSEAVREAVTQRRTVRAFTAEPVDPGAVRRAVAAAVTAPAPHHTTPWRFVLLESEASRVRLLDAMRDAWIADLRSDGKSEESIAKRVRRGEVLRGAPYLVVPCMVTDGSHDYGHARRDAAEREMFVVAMGAGVQNFLVALAGERLGSAWVSSTMFCRDVVREVLGLPEDWDPMGAVAVGHAAQPPRERPSRSAADFIEVR
;
A
#
# COMPACT_ATOMS: atom_id res chain seq x y z
N MET A 1 -66.94 -13.91 6.26
CA MET A 1 -65.75 -14.44 5.58
C MET A 1 -65.59 -13.66 4.29
N THR A 2 -64.77 -12.62 4.32
CA THR A 2 -64.40 -11.84 3.13
C THR A 2 -62.92 -11.53 3.31
N ASP A 3 -62.10 -12.31 2.62
CA ASP A 3 -60.65 -12.17 2.52
C ASP A 3 -60.31 -10.80 1.93
N ALA A 4 -59.59 -10.00 2.72
CA ALA A 4 -58.87 -8.85 2.22
C ALA A 4 -57.50 -9.32 1.75
N HIS A 5 -57.37 -9.64 0.46
CA HIS A 5 -56.06 -9.77 -0.17
C HIS A 5 -55.40 -8.39 -0.20
N ALA A 6 -54.52 -8.13 0.78
CA ALA A 6 -53.55 -7.06 0.70
C ALA A 6 -52.68 -7.31 -0.55
N SER A 7 -52.75 -6.41 -1.52
CA SER A 7 -51.83 -6.39 -2.67
C SER A 7 -50.41 -6.30 -2.15
N ALA A 8 -49.64 -7.38 -2.27
CA ALA A 8 -48.22 -7.36 -1.94
C ALA A 8 -47.52 -6.26 -2.77
N ALA A 9 -46.61 -5.51 -2.14
CA ALA A 9 -45.78 -4.56 -2.87
C ALA A 9 -45.00 -5.30 -3.97
N PRO A 10 -44.86 -4.72 -5.17
CA PRO A 10 -44.13 -5.36 -6.26
C PRO A 10 -42.69 -5.66 -5.83
N VAL A 11 -42.20 -6.86 -6.18
CA VAL A 11 -40.82 -7.27 -5.92
C VAL A 11 -39.88 -6.33 -6.68
N PRO A 12 -38.85 -5.75 -6.03
CA PRO A 12 -37.88 -4.90 -6.71
C PRO A 12 -37.22 -5.61 -7.89
N SER A 13 -37.19 -4.96 -9.05
CA SER A 13 -36.54 -5.45 -10.26
C SER A 13 -35.97 -4.30 -11.09
N TYR A 14 -35.01 -4.61 -11.94
CA TYR A 14 -34.41 -3.67 -12.89
C TYR A 14 -34.05 -4.38 -14.19
N GLU A 15 -33.83 -3.61 -15.26
CA GLU A 15 -33.45 -4.08 -16.59
C GLU A 15 -32.07 -3.53 -16.97
N VAL A 16 -31.27 -4.35 -17.66
CA VAL A 16 -30.04 -3.91 -18.33
C VAL A 16 -30.10 -4.35 -19.78
N ARG A 17 -29.91 -3.41 -20.71
CA ARG A 17 -29.94 -3.68 -22.15
C ARG A 17 -28.77 -2.99 -22.86
N ALA A 18 -28.19 -3.67 -23.84
CA ALA A 18 -27.19 -3.03 -24.70
C ALA A 18 -27.86 -2.08 -25.69
N VAL A 19 -27.12 -1.03 -26.10
CA VAL A 19 -27.55 -0.08 -27.14
C VAL A 19 -26.90 -0.49 -28.46
N GLU A 20 -27.73 -0.84 -29.43
CA GLU A 20 -27.31 -1.15 -30.80
C GLU A 20 -27.29 0.11 -31.68
N GLY A 21 -26.65 0.04 -32.85
CA GLY A 21 -26.72 1.10 -33.85
C GLY A 21 -25.77 2.29 -33.65
N ILE A 22 -24.89 2.24 -32.64
CA ILE A 22 -23.78 3.20 -32.50
C ILE A 22 -22.69 2.87 -33.53
N PRO A 23 -22.28 3.80 -34.41
CA PRO A 23 -21.24 3.56 -35.41
C PRO A 23 -19.84 3.48 -34.79
N GLU A 24 -18.84 3.12 -35.60
CA GLU A 24 -17.43 3.20 -35.20
C GLU A 24 -17.05 4.65 -34.89
N VAL A 25 -16.68 4.92 -33.63
CA VAL A 25 -16.38 6.25 -33.11
C VAL A 25 -15.00 6.73 -33.57
N ARG A 26 -14.93 7.99 -33.99
CA ARG A 26 -13.72 8.67 -34.47
C ARG A 26 -13.36 9.85 -33.57
N PRO A 27 -12.10 10.33 -33.62
CA PRO A 27 -11.69 11.55 -32.94
C PRO A 27 -12.59 12.73 -33.29
N GLY A 28 -13.11 13.40 -32.27
CA GLY A 28 -14.00 14.56 -32.37
C GLY A 28 -15.49 14.24 -32.44
N ASP A 29 -15.89 12.96 -32.48
CA ASP A 29 -17.30 12.60 -32.50
C ASP A 29 -18.02 12.99 -31.19
N ASP A 30 -19.26 13.45 -31.32
CA ASP A 30 -20.12 13.80 -30.18
C ASP A 30 -20.87 12.55 -29.67
N LEU A 31 -20.35 11.96 -28.60
CA LEU A 31 -20.90 10.72 -28.03
C LEU A 31 -22.34 10.89 -27.54
N ALA A 32 -22.71 12.04 -26.99
CA ALA A 32 -24.07 12.26 -26.52
C ALA A 32 -25.07 12.21 -27.69
N LYS A 33 -24.73 12.84 -28.82
CA LYS A 33 -25.56 12.76 -30.04
C LYS A 33 -25.65 11.33 -30.59
N LEU A 34 -24.53 10.61 -30.65
CA LEU A 34 -24.53 9.22 -31.13
C LEU A 34 -25.39 8.31 -30.24
N ILE A 35 -25.27 8.45 -28.92
CA ILE A 35 -26.03 7.67 -27.94
C ILE A 35 -27.53 8.00 -28.03
N THR A 36 -27.90 9.29 -28.09
CA THR A 36 -29.31 9.71 -28.11
C THR A 36 -30.02 9.33 -29.41
N VAL A 37 -29.30 9.28 -30.54
CA VAL A 37 -29.83 8.73 -31.80
C VAL A 37 -30.07 7.21 -31.70
N ALA A 38 -29.15 6.48 -31.07
CA ALA A 38 -29.23 5.02 -30.93
C ALA A 38 -30.22 4.57 -29.83
N ALA A 39 -30.40 5.38 -28.79
CA ALA A 39 -31.31 5.14 -27.67
C ALA A 39 -32.25 6.35 -27.47
N PRO A 40 -33.19 6.61 -28.39
CA PRO A 40 -34.12 7.74 -28.30
C PRO A 40 -35.17 7.56 -27.19
N ASP A 41 -35.27 6.35 -26.60
CA ASP A 41 -36.24 6.00 -25.57
C ASP A 41 -35.70 6.12 -24.14
N LEU A 42 -34.56 6.80 -23.94
CA LEU A 42 -34.02 7.12 -22.62
C LEU A 42 -35.01 7.93 -21.79
N ARG A 43 -34.99 7.71 -20.46
CA ARG A 43 -35.93 8.30 -19.51
C ARG A 43 -35.21 8.80 -18.27
N ASP A 44 -35.88 9.68 -17.54
CA ASP A 44 -35.45 10.08 -16.20
C ASP A 44 -35.20 8.85 -15.33
N GLY A 45 -34.08 8.82 -14.62
CA GLY A 45 -33.72 7.71 -13.75
C GLY A 45 -32.93 6.58 -14.43
N ASP A 46 -32.73 6.62 -15.74
CA ASP A 46 -31.86 5.66 -16.44
C ASP A 46 -30.37 5.93 -16.12
N VAL A 47 -29.54 4.89 -16.18
CA VAL A 47 -28.08 4.99 -16.09
C VAL A 47 -27.44 4.45 -17.36
N LEU A 48 -26.60 5.27 -18.00
CA LEU A 48 -25.79 4.89 -19.16
C LEU A 48 -24.45 4.33 -18.71
N LEU A 49 -24.10 3.14 -19.19
CA LEU A 49 -22.82 2.49 -18.96
C LEU A 49 -22.02 2.51 -20.27
N VAL A 50 -21.02 3.38 -20.34
CA VAL A 50 -20.29 3.71 -21.58
C VAL A 50 -18.87 3.17 -21.49
N THR A 51 -18.43 2.33 -22.42
CA THR A 51 -17.04 1.85 -22.39
C THR A 51 -16.04 2.99 -22.61
N SER A 52 -14.94 2.94 -21.85
CA SER A 52 -13.75 3.77 -21.98
C SER A 52 -13.28 3.89 -23.44
N LYS A 53 -13.41 2.80 -24.23
CA LYS A 53 -12.89 2.74 -25.60
C LYS A 53 -13.46 3.82 -26.50
N ILE A 54 -14.78 4.01 -26.48
CA ILE A 54 -15.41 5.01 -27.36
C ILE A 54 -15.18 6.43 -26.84
N VAL A 55 -15.05 6.60 -25.53
CA VAL A 55 -14.65 7.88 -24.90
C VAL A 55 -13.24 8.26 -25.34
N SER A 56 -12.29 7.36 -25.18
CA SER A 56 -10.89 7.54 -25.63
C SER A 56 -10.80 7.82 -27.13
N LYS A 57 -11.58 7.13 -27.97
CA LYS A 57 -11.61 7.39 -29.42
C LYS A 57 -12.13 8.79 -29.74
N ALA A 58 -13.25 9.19 -29.16
CA ALA A 58 -13.84 10.51 -29.34
C ALA A 58 -12.88 11.63 -28.88
N GLU A 59 -12.15 11.40 -27.79
CA GLU A 59 -11.15 12.33 -27.24
C GLU A 59 -9.79 12.29 -27.94
N GLY A 60 -9.62 11.48 -28.99
CA GLY A 60 -8.37 11.42 -29.74
C GLY A 60 -7.21 10.76 -28.98
N ARG A 61 -7.50 9.87 -28.01
CA ARG A 61 -6.50 9.15 -27.21
C ARG A 61 -5.84 7.96 -27.93
N ILE A 62 -5.93 7.93 -29.26
CA ILE A 62 -5.21 6.96 -30.11
C ILE A 62 -3.82 7.53 -30.38
N VAL A 63 -2.78 6.85 -29.90
CA VAL A 63 -1.40 7.30 -30.06
C VAL A 63 -0.59 6.32 -30.89
N ALA A 64 0.28 6.86 -31.75
CA ALA A 64 1.32 6.06 -32.40
C ALA A 64 2.36 5.68 -31.35
N ALA A 65 2.72 4.40 -31.29
CA ALA A 65 3.73 3.92 -30.34
C ALA A 65 4.62 2.88 -31.03
N ASP A 66 5.92 3.10 -30.99
CA ASP A 66 6.92 2.14 -31.48
C ASP A 66 6.89 0.85 -30.66
N SER A 67 6.57 0.97 -29.37
CA SER A 67 6.48 -0.10 -28.39
C SER A 67 5.28 0.15 -27.47
N ARG A 68 4.47 -0.88 -27.23
CA ARG A 68 3.39 -0.83 -26.23
C ARG A 68 3.95 -0.58 -24.83
N GLU A 69 5.13 -1.11 -24.52
CA GLU A 69 5.75 -0.94 -23.21
C GLU A 69 6.13 0.51 -22.93
N ASP A 70 6.50 1.27 -23.96
CA ASP A 70 6.87 2.68 -23.83
C ASP A 70 5.63 3.54 -23.51
N ALA A 71 4.49 3.22 -24.14
CA ALA A 71 3.21 3.85 -23.81
C ALA A 71 2.76 3.50 -22.38
N ILE A 72 2.94 2.25 -21.95
CA ILE A 72 2.68 1.85 -20.56
C ILE A 72 3.57 2.64 -19.60
N ASP A 73 4.86 2.80 -19.91
CA ASP A 73 5.80 3.53 -19.07
C ASP A 73 5.49 5.03 -19.00
N ALA A 74 5.05 5.63 -20.10
CA ALA A 74 4.60 7.02 -20.12
C ALA A 74 3.38 7.25 -19.21
N GLU A 75 2.42 6.32 -19.20
CA GLU A 75 1.21 6.44 -18.38
C GLU A 75 1.38 5.92 -16.95
N THR A 76 2.51 5.29 -16.62
CA THR A 76 2.79 4.73 -15.29
C THR A 76 3.26 5.82 -14.33
N VAL A 77 2.55 5.99 -13.21
CA VAL A 77 3.01 6.78 -12.07
C VAL A 77 3.96 5.96 -11.19
N ARG A 78 3.58 4.71 -10.91
CA ARG A 78 4.43 3.75 -10.19
C ARG A 78 4.08 2.31 -10.52
N VAL A 79 5.07 1.43 -10.38
CA VAL A 79 4.88 -0.02 -10.47
C VAL A 79 4.35 -0.54 -9.14
N VAL A 80 3.21 -1.23 -9.18
CA VAL A 80 2.62 -1.91 -8.01
C VAL A 80 3.13 -3.34 -7.93
N ALA A 81 3.08 -4.09 -9.03
CA ALA A 81 3.55 -5.46 -9.08
C ALA A 81 4.14 -5.79 -10.45
N ARG A 82 5.19 -6.63 -10.47
CA ARG A 82 5.78 -7.14 -11.72
C ARG A 82 5.90 -8.66 -11.70
N ARG A 83 5.54 -9.31 -12.81
CA ARG A 83 5.84 -10.71 -13.08
C ARG A 83 6.27 -10.89 -14.54
N GLY A 84 7.58 -11.01 -14.76
CA GLY A 84 8.15 -10.95 -16.11
C GLY A 84 7.88 -9.59 -16.75
N HIS A 85 7.28 -9.59 -17.94
CA HIS A 85 6.87 -8.37 -18.66
C HIS A 85 5.53 -7.80 -18.18
N LEU A 86 4.69 -8.59 -17.50
CA LEU A 86 3.40 -8.11 -17.01
C LEU A 86 3.61 -7.17 -15.80
N ARG A 87 2.95 -6.01 -15.86
CA ARG A 87 3.02 -4.98 -14.82
C ARG A 87 1.60 -4.60 -14.39
N ILE A 88 1.38 -4.61 -13.08
CA ILE A 88 0.28 -3.86 -12.44
C ILE A 88 0.88 -2.54 -12.01
N VAL A 89 0.25 -1.44 -12.39
CA VAL A 89 0.76 -0.09 -12.18
C VAL A 89 -0.36 0.81 -11.70
N GLU A 90 0.01 1.87 -11.00
CA GLU A 90 -0.86 3.03 -10.83
C GLU A 90 -0.67 3.93 -12.06
N ASN A 91 -1.76 4.29 -12.73
CA ASN A 91 -1.74 5.22 -13.85
C ASN A 91 -2.03 6.67 -13.41
N ARG A 92 -2.04 7.61 -14.35
CA ARG A 92 -2.23 9.05 -14.06
C ARG A 92 -3.63 9.39 -13.52
N GLN A 93 -4.63 8.56 -13.80
CA GLN A 93 -5.98 8.66 -13.25
C GLN A 93 -6.07 8.09 -11.82
N GLY A 94 -4.98 7.50 -11.29
CA GLY A 94 -4.94 6.86 -9.97
C GLY A 94 -5.39 5.40 -9.97
N LEU A 95 -5.77 4.83 -11.12
CA LEU A 95 -6.24 3.45 -11.23
C LEU A 95 -5.07 2.48 -11.09
N VAL A 96 -5.25 1.42 -10.29
CA VAL A 96 -4.28 0.34 -10.11
C VAL A 96 -4.69 -0.85 -10.96
N MET A 97 -4.06 -1.00 -12.13
CA MET A 97 -4.47 -1.97 -13.13
C MET A 97 -3.31 -2.49 -13.99
N ALA A 98 -3.58 -3.50 -14.80
CA ALA A 98 -2.60 -4.03 -15.74
C ALA A 98 -2.32 -3.01 -16.86
N ALA A 99 -1.04 -2.85 -17.21
CA ALA A 99 -0.60 -2.07 -18.36
C ALA A 99 -1.14 -0.62 -18.42
N ALA A 100 -1.41 0.01 -17.27
CA ALA A 100 -1.97 1.36 -17.15
C ALA A 100 -3.31 1.62 -17.87
N GLY A 101 -4.01 0.57 -18.31
CA GLY A 101 -5.19 0.70 -19.18
C GLY A 101 -4.86 0.93 -20.66
N VAL A 102 -3.58 0.79 -21.05
CA VAL A 102 -3.15 0.86 -22.45
C VAL A 102 -3.61 -0.38 -23.20
N ASP A 103 -4.53 -0.15 -24.13
CA ASP A 103 -5.12 -1.19 -24.97
C ASP A 103 -4.48 -1.17 -26.37
N ALA A 104 -4.09 -2.35 -26.85
CA ALA A 104 -3.61 -2.56 -28.22
C ALA A 104 -4.59 -3.41 -29.05
N SER A 105 -5.74 -3.78 -28.47
CA SER A 105 -6.81 -4.49 -29.15
C SER A 105 -7.78 -3.50 -29.81
N ASN A 106 -8.29 -3.87 -30.98
CA ASN A 106 -9.25 -3.07 -31.76
C ASN A 106 -8.75 -1.66 -32.12
N THR A 107 -7.43 -1.48 -32.25
CA THR A 107 -6.77 -0.30 -32.81
C THR A 107 -6.07 -0.65 -34.13
N ALA A 108 -5.75 0.36 -34.95
CA ALA A 108 -4.98 0.15 -36.17
C ALA A 108 -3.56 -0.34 -35.83
N PRO A 109 -2.92 -1.18 -36.67
CA PRO A 109 -1.54 -1.61 -36.45
C PRO A 109 -0.60 -0.42 -36.22
N GLY A 110 0.27 -0.52 -35.21
CA GLY A 110 1.20 0.54 -34.82
C GLY A 110 0.60 1.63 -33.92
N THR A 111 -0.63 1.47 -33.46
CA THR A 111 -1.29 2.39 -32.51
C THR A 111 -1.77 1.68 -31.27
N VAL A 112 -1.79 2.42 -30.16
CA VAL A 112 -2.42 2.01 -28.90
C VAL A 112 -3.46 3.03 -28.47
N LEU A 113 -4.44 2.60 -27.70
CA LEU A 113 -5.48 3.43 -27.13
C LEU A 113 -5.18 3.66 -25.65
N LEU A 114 -5.04 4.93 -25.27
CA LEU A 114 -4.90 5.33 -23.88
C LEU A 114 -6.29 5.57 -23.26
N LEU A 115 -6.38 5.51 -21.93
CA LEU A 115 -7.60 5.91 -21.22
C LEU A 115 -7.89 7.42 -21.40
N PRO A 116 -9.16 7.84 -21.19
CA PRO A 116 -9.52 9.26 -21.11
C PRO A 116 -8.69 9.96 -20.03
N GLU A 117 -8.34 11.23 -20.24
CA GLU A 117 -7.51 11.97 -19.27
C GLU A 117 -8.27 12.25 -17.97
N ASP A 118 -9.54 12.62 -18.08
CA ASP A 118 -10.47 12.78 -16.95
C ASP A 118 -11.81 12.09 -17.27
N PRO A 119 -11.93 10.78 -17.01
CA PRO A 119 -13.15 10.04 -17.33
C PRO A 119 -14.40 10.53 -16.57
N ASP A 120 -14.25 11.16 -15.40
CA ASP A 120 -15.36 11.80 -14.67
C ASP A 120 -15.88 13.01 -15.45
N ALA A 121 -14.98 13.85 -15.99
CA ALA A 121 -15.35 14.96 -16.85
C ALA A 121 -16.02 14.49 -18.15
N SER A 122 -15.52 13.40 -18.75
CA SER A 122 -16.15 12.79 -19.93
C SER A 122 -17.57 12.31 -19.64
N ALA A 123 -17.79 11.65 -18.49
CA ALA A 123 -19.13 11.23 -18.05
C ALA A 123 -20.08 12.42 -17.88
N ALA A 124 -19.59 13.51 -17.29
CA ALA A 124 -20.37 14.74 -17.10
C ALA A 124 -20.75 15.39 -18.44
N ALA A 125 -19.82 15.42 -19.42
CA ALA A 125 -20.09 15.93 -20.75
C ALA A 125 -21.15 15.12 -21.49
N ILE A 126 -21.07 13.78 -21.43
CA ILE A 126 -22.09 12.89 -22.01
C ILE A 126 -23.46 13.13 -21.35
N ARG A 127 -23.51 13.19 -20.02
CA ARG A 127 -24.75 13.45 -19.27
C ARG A 127 -25.39 14.77 -19.69
N ALA A 128 -24.60 15.85 -19.75
CA ALA A 128 -25.06 17.16 -20.17
C ALA A 128 -25.62 17.14 -21.60
N GLY A 129 -24.90 16.53 -22.55
CA GLY A 129 -25.37 16.42 -23.92
C GLY A 129 -26.64 15.59 -24.09
N VAL A 130 -26.79 14.50 -23.32
CA VAL A 130 -28.04 13.70 -23.30
C VAL A 130 -29.21 14.53 -22.79
N ARG A 131 -28.99 15.30 -21.71
CA ARG A 131 -30.00 16.22 -21.17
C ARG A 131 -30.38 17.31 -22.18
N ASP A 132 -29.42 17.87 -22.89
CA ASP A 132 -29.68 18.92 -23.88
C ASP A 132 -30.51 18.40 -25.06
N VAL A 133 -30.27 17.16 -25.51
CA VAL A 133 -30.94 16.58 -26.68
C VAL A 133 -32.31 15.99 -26.32
N LEU A 134 -32.42 15.26 -25.21
CA LEU A 134 -33.63 14.50 -24.85
C LEU A 134 -34.41 15.09 -23.68
N SER A 135 -33.88 16.11 -22.99
CA SER A 135 -34.50 16.73 -21.80
C SER A 135 -34.78 15.75 -20.66
N VAL A 136 -33.95 14.70 -20.53
CA VAL A 136 -34.03 13.70 -19.45
C VAL A 136 -32.83 13.79 -18.51
N ASP A 137 -33.03 13.42 -17.26
CA ASP A 137 -31.98 13.30 -16.24
C ASP A 137 -31.54 11.84 -16.06
N VAL A 138 -30.32 11.56 -16.51
CA VAL A 138 -29.70 10.24 -16.47
C VAL A 138 -28.41 10.26 -15.66
N GLY A 139 -28.04 9.10 -15.14
CA GLY A 139 -26.67 8.84 -14.68
C GLY A 139 -25.78 8.39 -15.83
N VAL A 140 -24.48 8.67 -15.74
CA VAL A 140 -23.47 8.15 -16.69
C VAL A 140 -22.32 7.53 -15.90
N VAL A 141 -21.91 6.32 -16.27
CA VAL A 141 -20.72 5.64 -15.78
C VAL A 141 -19.85 5.27 -16.97
N VAL A 142 -18.62 5.73 -17.00
CA VAL A 142 -17.59 5.27 -17.94
C VAL A 142 -16.94 4.02 -17.36
N THR A 143 -16.93 2.93 -18.12
CA THR A 143 -16.49 1.61 -17.66
C THR A 143 -15.25 1.14 -18.38
N ASP A 144 -14.38 0.41 -17.68
CA ASP A 144 -13.25 -0.27 -18.31
C ASP A 144 -13.03 -1.67 -17.73
N THR A 145 -12.35 -2.54 -18.48
CA THR A 145 -12.20 -3.95 -18.12
C THR A 145 -10.99 -4.19 -17.23
N PHE A 146 -11.24 -4.68 -16.02
CA PHE A 146 -10.23 -4.92 -14.99
C PHE A 146 -10.07 -6.41 -14.66
N GLY A 147 -8.83 -6.82 -14.39
CA GLY A 147 -8.55 -7.96 -13.54
C GLY A 147 -8.62 -7.55 -12.06
N ARG A 148 -8.69 -8.52 -11.14
CA ARG A 148 -8.74 -8.22 -9.70
C ARG A 148 -7.98 -9.26 -8.87
N PRO A 149 -7.34 -8.86 -7.75
CA PRO A 149 -6.69 -9.81 -6.86
C PRO A 149 -7.62 -10.95 -6.43
N TRP A 150 -7.03 -12.12 -6.20
CA TRP A 150 -7.68 -13.31 -5.64
C TRP A 150 -8.77 -13.99 -6.49
N ARG A 151 -9.15 -13.43 -7.64
CA ARG A 151 -10.13 -14.04 -8.56
C ARG A 151 -9.60 -14.10 -9.98
N ASN A 152 -9.83 -15.23 -10.64
CA ASN A 152 -9.58 -15.35 -12.08
C ASN A 152 -10.74 -14.69 -12.87
N GLY A 153 -10.40 -14.17 -14.05
CA GLY A 153 -11.36 -13.51 -14.94
C GLY A 153 -11.37 -11.99 -14.81
N LEU A 154 -11.99 -11.36 -15.79
CA LEU A 154 -12.13 -9.91 -15.89
C LEU A 154 -13.58 -9.49 -15.56
N THR A 155 -13.78 -8.23 -15.19
CA THR A 155 -15.10 -7.59 -15.10
C THR A 155 -14.92 -6.13 -15.48
N ASP A 156 -15.97 -5.49 -16.00
CA ASP A 156 -15.96 -4.04 -16.05
C ASP A 156 -16.11 -3.44 -14.65
N VAL A 157 -15.43 -2.31 -14.45
CA VAL A 157 -15.50 -1.43 -13.28
C VAL A 157 -15.71 0.01 -13.74
N ALA A 158 -16.13 0.88 -12.84
CA ALA A 158 -16.26 2.30 -13.12
C ALA A 158 -14.88 2.99 -13.09
N ILE A 159 -14.58 3.77 -14.12
CA ILE A 159 -13.39 4.64 -14.18
C ILE A 159 -13.75 6.13 -14.26
N GLY A 160 -15.00 6.45 -14.56
CA GLY A 160 -15.56 7.80 -14.59
C GLY A 160 -17.06 7.77 -14.27
N SER A 161 -17.59 8.82 -13.65
CA SER A 161 -19.04 8.89 -13.37
C SER A 161 -19.58 10.31 -13.27
N ALA A 162 -20.86 10.50 -13.61
CA ALA A 162 -21.62 11.71 -13.35
C ALA A 162 -23.09 11.41 -13.07
N GLY A 163 -23.68 12.06 -12.06
CA GLY A 163 -25.09 11.89 -11.69
C GLY A 163 -25.41 10.53 -11.05
N VAL A 164 -24.41 9.79 -10.56
CA VAL A 164 -24.57 8.47 -9.94
C VAL A 164 -23.88 8.47 -8.58
N ARG A 165 -24.53 7.91 -7.54
CA ARG A 165 -23.86 7.56 -6.28
C ARG A 165 -22.90 6.40 -6.52
N VAL A 166 -21.61 6.69 -6.46
CA VAL A 166 -20.56 5.69 -6.74
C VAL A 166 -20.36 4.70 -5.57
N LEU A 167 -20.53 5.19 -4.35
CA LEU A 167 -20.46 4.43 -3.11
C LEU A 167 -21.78 4.58 -2.34
N ASP A 168 -22.35 3.47 -1.89
CA ASP A 168 -23.42 3.46 -0.89
C ASP A 168 -22.81 3.14 0.48
N ASP A 169 -22.52 4.20 1.24
CA ASP A 169 -21.90 4.10 2.57
C ASP A 169 -22.97 3.87 3.63
N LEU A 170 -23.08 2.62 4.08
CA LEU A 170 -24.03 2.22 5.11
C LEU A 170 -23.45 2.30 6.52
N ARG A 171 -22.22 2.80 6.68
CA ARG A 171 -21.59 2.94 7.99
C ARG A 171 -22.34 3.95 8.86
N GLY A 172 -22.45 3.64 10.15
CA GLY A 172 -23.23 4.44 11.09
C GLY A 172 -24.74 4.17 11.04
N GLY A 173 -25.22 3.39 10.08
CA GLY A 173 -26.58 2.83 10.06
C GLY A 173 -26.72 1.60 10.95
N THR A 174 -27.92 1.01 10.94
CA THR A 174 -28.22 -0.26 11.63
C THR A 174 -28.81 -1.29 10.68
N ASP A 175 -28.51 -2.57 10.90
CA ASP A 175 -29.14 -3.67 10.19
C ASP A 175 -30.60 -3.91 10.66
N ALA A 176 -31.27 -4.89 10.04
CA ALA A 176 -32.64 -5.27 10.38
C ALA A 176 -32.84 -5.78 11.82
N HIS A 177 -31.76 -6.11 12.53
CA HIS A 177 -31.75 -6.53 13.93
C HIS A 177 -31.29 -5.42 14.88
N GLY A 178 -31.02 -4.21 14.37
CA GLY A 178 -30.55 -3.07 15.15
C GLY A 178 -29.04 -3.06 15.42
N ASN A 179 -28.25 -3.96 14.82
CA ASN A 179 -26.80 -3.93 14.98
C ASN A 179 -26.18 -2.80 14.15
N ALA A 180 -25.20 -2.11 14.70
CA ALA A 180 -24.49 -1.05 13.99
C ALA A 180 -23.68 -1.59 12.80
N LEU A 181 -23.84 -0.96 11.64
CA LEU A 181 -23.03 -1.21 10.45
C LEU A 181 -21.74 -0.38 10.54
N SER A 182 -20.58 -1.05 10.60
CA SER A 182 -19.29 -0.38 10.81
C SER A 182 -18.32 -0.46 9.62
N ALA A 183 -18.54 -1.38 8.68
CA ALA A 183 -17.62 -1.63 7.55
C ALA A 183 -18.30 -1.73 6.18
N THR A 184 -19.63 -1.51 6.11
CA THR A 184 -20.39 -1.76 4.88
C THR A 184 -20.40 -0.51 4.00
N VAL A 185 -19.62 -0.56 2.92
CA VAL A 185 -19.68 0.41 1.83
C VAL A 185 -19.80 -0.38 0.52
N VAL A 186 -20.86 -0.15 -0.23
CA VAL A 186 -21.12 -0.86 -1.50
C VAL A 186 -20.56 -0.02 -2.65
N ALA A 187 -19.79 -0.64 -3.54
CA ALA A 187 -19.29 -0.01 -4.77
C ALA A 187 -20.38 -0.05 -5.86
N THR A 188 -21.44 0.74 -5.68
CA THR A 188 -22.63 0.75 -6.55
C THR A 188 -22.27 0.97 -8.03
N ALA A 189 -21.33 1.87 -8.33
CA ALA A 189 -20.91 2.10 -9.72
C ALA A 189 -20.21 0.88 -10.35
N ASP A 190 -19.45 0.10 -9.57
CA ASP A 190 -18.83 -1.14 -10.05
C ASP A 190 -19.86 -2.27 -10.26
N GLU A 191 -20.88 -2.36 -9.41
CA GLU A 191 -21.99 -3.30 -9.61
C GLU A 191 -22.76 -3.00 -10.91
N LEU A 192 -23.03 -1.72 -11.17
CA LEU A 192 -23.63 -1.27 -12.41
C LEU A 192 -22.73 -1.57 -13.61
N ALA A 193 -21.44 -1.22 -13.54
CA ALA A 193 -20.47 -1.47 -14.60
C ALA A 193 -20.39 -2.97 -14.95
N ALA A 194 -20.32 -3.84 -13.95
CA ALA A 194 -20.31 -5.29 -14.12
C ALA A 194 -21.61 -5.81 -14.75
N ALA A 195 -22.77 -5.27 -14.36
CA ALA A 195 -24.06 -5.65 -14.95
C ALA A 195 -24.14 -5.26 -16.43
N GLY A 196 -23.62 -4.08 -16.80
CA GLY A 196 -23.52 -3.64 -18.19
C GLY A 196 -22.62 -4.54 -19.04
N ASP A 197 -21.53 -5.05 -18.47
CA ASP A 197 -20.61 -5.96 -19.17
C ASP A 197 -21.30 -7.22 -19.71
N LEU A 198 -22.26 -7.75 -18.96
CA LEU A 198 -23.01 -8.97 -19.33
C LEU A 198 -23.76 -8.83 -20.66
N VAL A 199 -24.26 -7.63 -20.97
CA VAL A 199 -25.04 -7.37 -22.19
C VAL A 199 -24.20 -6.73 -23.30
N LYS A 200 -23.18 -5.94 -22.96
CA LYS A 200 -22.25 -5.37 -23.95
C LYS A 200 -21.38 -6.45 -24.58
N GLY A 201 -20.91 -7.41 -23.79
CA GLY A 201 -19.92 -8.39 -24.20
C GLY A 201 -18.59 -7.77 -24.63
N LYS A 202 -17.57 -8.60 -24.88
CA LYS A 202 -16.22 -8.10 -25.22
C LYS A 202 -15.96 -7.92 -26.73
N ALA A 203 -16.77 -8.55 -27.58
CA ALA A 203 -16.54 -8.62 -29.03
C ALA A 203 -17.77 -8.27 -29.87
N ALA A 204 -18.90 -7.92 -29.24
CA ALA A 204 -20.16 -7.68 -29.95
C ALA A 204 -20.27 -6.27 -30.56
N GLY A 205 -19.32 -5.38 -30.28
CA GLY A 205 -19.36 -4.00 -30.78
C GLY A 205 -20.47 -3.17 -30.15
N LEU A 206 -20.86 -3.48 -28.90
CA LEU A 206 -21.91 -2.80 -28.16
C LEU A 206 -21.27 -1.95 -27.05
N PRO A 207 -20.93 -0.67 -27.32
CA PRO A 207 -20.12 0.12 -26.39
C PRO A 207 -20.92 0.73 -25.24
N VAL A 208 -22.25 0.70 -25.30
CA VAL A 208 -23.15 1.34 -24.32
C VAL A 208 -24.22 0.36 -23.86
N ALA A 209 -24.54 0.39 -22.58
CA ALA A 209 -25.73 -0.25 -22.00
C ALA A 209 -26.57 0.77 -21.22
N VAL A 210 -27.88 0.52 -21.14
CA VAL A 210 -28.84 1.28 -20.33
C VAL A 210 -29.31 0.42 -19.17
N VAL A 211 -29.20 0.94 -17.96
CA VAL A 211 -29.81 0.37 -16.76
C VAL A 211 -31.07 1.16 -16.43
N ARG A 212 -32.20 0.47 -16.23
CA ARG A 212 -33.50 1.07 -15.95
C ARG A 212 -34.15 0.43 -14.73
N GLY A 213 -34.81 1.24 -13.91
CA GLY A 213 -35.49 0.78 -12.68
C GLY A 213 -34.67 0.98 -11.39
N LEU A 214 -33.50 1.62 -11.49
CA LEU A 214 -32.62 1.91 -10.35
C LEU A 214 -32.48 3.42 -10.07
N ALA A 215 -33.50 4.23 -10.32
CA ALA A 215 -33.41 5.70 -10.17
C ALA A 215 -32.89 6.17 -8.79
N HIS A 216 -33.06 5.35 -7.74
CA HIS A 216 -32.54 5.65 -6.40
C HIS A 216 -31.00 5.69 -6.34
N VAL A 217 -30.28 5.08 -7.28
CA VAL A 217 -28.80 5.12 -7.34
C VAL A 217 -28.27 6.42 -7.95
N LEU A 218 -29.13 7.25 -8.54
CA LEU A 218 -28.74 8.58 -8.99
C LEU A 218 -28.39 9.46 -7.79
N GLY A 219 -27.46 10.39 -8.01
CA GLY A 219 -27.01 11.34 -6.99
C GLY A 219 -25.88 12.23 -7.48
N GLU A 220 -25.77 13.40 -6.85
CA GLU A 220 -24.70 14.36 -7.13
C GLU A 220 -23.61 14.28 -6.06
N GLY A 221 -22.43 14.82 -6.38
CA GLY A 221 -21.35 15.02 -5.40
C GLY A 221 -20.44 13.82 -5.14
N SER A 222 -20.56 12.75 -5.94
CA SER A 222 -19.58 11.66 -5.98
C SER A 222 -19.05 11.44 -7.40
N ALA A 223 -17.82 10.94 -7.50
CA ALA A 223 -17.10 10.70 -8.74
C ALA A 223 -16.38 9.34 -8.69
N ALA A 224 -16.04 8.74 -9.85
CA ALA A 224 -15.46 7.40 -9.85
C ALA A 224 -14.08 7.36 -9.17
N ARG A 225 -13.37 8.50 -9.13
CA ARG A 225 -12.15 8.66 -8.34
C ARG A 225 -12.32 8.35 -6.85
N ASP A 226 -13.54 8.49 -6.30
CA ASP A 226 -13.83 8.19 -4.89
C ASP A 226 -13.80 6.67 -4.61
N LEU A 227 -13.86 5.82 -5.65
CA LEU A 227 -13.67 4.37 -5.54
C LEU A 227 -12.18 4.00 -5.32
N VAL A 228 -11.27 4.88 -5.73
CA VAL A 228 -9.83 4.63 -5.66
C VAL A 228 -9.33 4.87 -4.23
N ARG A 229 -8.75 3.84 -3.62
CA ARG A 229 -8.15 3.98 -2.28
C ARG A 229 -6.97 4.93 -2.32
N THR A 230 -6.92 5.85 -1.36
CA THR A 230 -5.76 6.70 -1.20
C THR A 230 -4.53 5.87 -0.80
N PRO A 231 -3.32 6.38 -1.04
CA PRO A 231 -2.12 5.64 -0.66
C PRO A 231 -1.94 5.44 0.86
N ALA A 232 -2.71 6.15 1.70
CA ALA A 232 -2.74 5.98 3.15
C ALA A 232 -3.66 4.82 3.58
N ASP A 233 -4.73 4.59 2.82
CA ASP A 233 -5.77 3.59 3.11
C ASP A 233 -5.56 2.27 2.34
N ASP A 234 -4.67 2.25 1.35
CA ASP A 234 -4.36 1.05 0.56
C ASP A 234 -3.41 0.10 1.30
N MET A 235 -3.99 -0.92 1.94
CA MET A 235 -3.25 -2.01 2.58
C MET A 235 -2.47 -2.91 1.59
N PHE A 236 -2.80 -2.86 0.29
CA PHE A 236 -2.20 -3.68 -0.76
C PHE A 236 -1.39 -2.85 -1.76
N ARG A 237 -0.92 -1.68 -1.32
CA ARG A 237 -0.23 -0.69 -2.13
C ARG A 237 0.93 -1.24 -2.95
N LEU A 238 1.61 -2.29 -2.47
CA LEU A 238 2.74 -2.93 -3.13
C LEU A 238 2.46 -4.41 -3.35
N GLY A 239 2.88 -4.92 -4.50
CA GLY A 239 3.02 -6.34 -4.78
C GLY A 239 4.15 -6.96 -3.95
N THR A 240 4.16 -8.29 -3.82
CA THR A 240 5.09 -9.00 -2.93
C THR A 240 6.56 -8.66 -3.19
N SER A 241 7.00 -8.65 -4.45
CA SER A 241 8.40 -8.38 -4.79
C SER A 241 8.80 -6.94 -4.53
N GLU A 242 7.90 -6.01 -4.83
CA GLU A 242 8.04 -4.58 -4.56
C GLU A 242 8.10 -4.33 -3.05
N ALA A 243 7.20 -4.93 -2.27
CA ALA A 243 7.18 -4.85 -0.82
C ALA A 243 8.48 -5.36 -0.18
N VAL A 244 9.04 -6.48 -0.65
CA VAL A 244 10.31 -7.01 -0.15
C VAL A 244 11.47 -6.05 -0.44
N ARG A 245 11.55 -5.51 -1.66
CA ARG A 245 12.60 -4.54 -2.03
C ARG A 245 12.47 -3.25 -1.23
N GLU A 246 11.23 -2.78 -1.06
CA GLU A 246 10.98 -1.56 -0.32
C GLU A 246 11.23 -1.72 1.18
N ALA A 247 10.88 -2.84 1.82
CA ALA A 247 11.03 -3.03 3.27
C ALA A 247 12.44 -2.68 3.78
N VAL A 248 13.49 -3.15 3.09
CA VAL A 248 14.89 -2.86 3.44
C VAL A 248 15.22 -1.37 3.28
N THR A 249 14.63 -0.73 2.26
CA THR A 249 14.82 0.68 1.96
C THR A 249 13.88 1.61 2.73
N GLN A 250 12.84 1.12 3.39
CA GLN A 250 11.97 1.88 4.28
C GLN A 250 12.58 2.01 5.68
N ARG A 251 13.35 1.00 6.12
CA ARG A 251 14.09 1.06 7.39
C ARG A 251 15.01 2.28 7.44
N ARG A 252 14.85 3.11 8.48
CA ARG A 252 15.63 4.33 8.76
C ARG A 252 16.23 4.26 10.15
N THR A 253 17.32 5.00 10.36
CA THR A 253 17.88 5.21 11.70
C THR A 253 17.23 6.46 12.28
N VAL A 254 16.14 6.28 13.00
CA VAL A 254 15.31 7.35 13.55
C VAL A 254 15.95 7.92 14.81
N ARG A 255 16.09 9.25 14.89
CA ARG A 255 16.80 9.93 15.99
C ARG A 255 15.89 10.69 16.95
N ALA A 256 14.61 10.84 16.61
CA ALA A 256 13.61 11.53 17.42
C ALA A 256 12.28 10.77 17.32
N PHE A 257 11.64 10.57 18.47
CA PHE A 257 10.41 9.79 18.60
C PHE A 257 9.31 10.65 19.23
N THR A 258 8.04 10.32 18.94
CA THR A 258 6.90 10.90 19.66
C THR A 258 6.73 10.21 21.02
N ALA A 259 5.81 10.73 21.84
CA ALA A 259 5.41 10.11 23.11
C ALA A 259 4.36 8.99 22.95
N GLU A 260 3.95 8.69 21.72
CA GLU A 260 2.96 7.65 21.46
C GLU A 260 3.49 6.28 21.90
N PRO A 261 2.67 5.47 22.62
CA PRO A 261 3.12 4.17 23.09
C PRO A 261 3.41 3.21 21.94
N VAL A 262 4.38 2.33 22.15
CA VAL A 262 4.72 1.25 21.23
C VAL A 262 3.92 0.00 21.62
N ASP A 263 3.25 -0.63 20.67
CA ASP A 263 2.63 -1.94 20.86
C ASP A 263 3.71 -3.01 21.14
N PRO A 264 3.73 -3.62 22.34
CA PRO A 264 4.68 -4.71 22.63
C PRO A 264 4.48 -5.92 21.72
N GLY A 265 3.26 -6.16 21.21
CA GLY A 265 2.96 -7.22 20.26
C GLY A 265 3.73 -7.05 18.95
N ALA A 266 3.79 -5.83 18.40
CA ALA A 266 4.59 -5.49 17.23
C ALA A 266 6.08 -5.76 17.45
N VAL A 267 6.63 -5.38 18.61
CA VAL A 267 8.04 -5.64 18.93
C VAL A 267 8.33 -7.15 18.99
N ARG A 268 7.43 -7.95 19.56
CA ARG A 268 7.58 -9.42 19.62
C ARG A 268 7.48 -10.07 18.24
N ARG A 269 6.58 -9.60 17.36
CA ARG A 269 6.54 -10.03 15.95
C ARG A 269 7.84 -9.70 15.23
N ALA A 270 8.41 -8.52 15.48
CA ALA A 270 9.71 -8.15 14.94
C ALA A 270 10.85 -9.04 15.47
N VAL A 271 10.84 -9.42 16.75
CA VAL A 271 11.80 -10.41 17.30
C VAL A 271 11.63 -11.78 16.63
N ALA A 272 10.39 -12.23 16.38
CA ALA A 272 10.14 -13.49 15.68
C ALA A 272 10.74 -13.48 14.26
N ALA A 273 10.68 -12.36 13.55
CA ALA A 273 11.37 -12.18 12.26
C ALA A 273 12.91 -12.10 12.41
N ALA A 274 13.39 -11.51 13.51
CA ALA A 274 14.82 -11.39 13.79
C ALA A 274 15.51 -12.76 13.89
N VAL A 275 14.88 -13.71 14.58
CA VAL A 275 15.43 -15.05 14.84
C VAL A 275 15.36 -16.00 13.65
N THR A 276 14.81 -15.55 12.51
CA THR A 276 14.90 -16.30 11.24
C THR A 276 16.17 -15.96 10.45
N ALA A 277 17.04 -15.10 10.99
CA ALA A 277 18.34 -14.82 10.40
C ALA A 277 19.18 -16.11 10.28
N PRO A 278 20.16 -16.17 9.36
CA PRO A 278 21.04 -17.32 9.27
C PRO A 278 21.96 -17.39 10.51
N ALA A 279 22.14 -18.59 11.03
CA ALA A 279 23.08 -18.89 12.11
C ALA A 279 24.02 -20.05 11.73
N PRO A 280 25.25 -20.04 12.25
CA PRO A 280 26.18 -21.15 12.07
C PRO A 280 25.70 -22.40 12.83
N HIS A 281 26.16 -23.57 12.39
CA HIS A 281 26.04 -24.83 13.14
C HIS A 281 24.63 -25.21 13.65
N HIS A 282 23.56 -24.73 13.00
CA HIS A 282 22.17 -24.88 13.51
C HIS A 282 21.97 -24.32 14.93
N THR A 283 22.75 -23.30 15.30
CA THR A 283 22.68 -22.62 16.60
C THR A 283 21.58 -21.55 16.63
N THR A 284 21.31 -21.01 17.82
CA THR A 284 20.34 -19.91 18.03
C THR A 284 20.98 -18.76 18.82
N PRO A 285 21.90 -18.00 18.20
CA PRO A 285 22.77 -17.07 18.92
C PRO A 285 22.06 -15.81 19.41
N TRP A 286 20.79 -15.59 19.05
CA TRP A 286 20.07 -14.36 19.33
C TRP A 286 19.27 -14.43 20.62
N ARG A 287 19.43 -13.42 21.47
CA ARG A 287 18.50 -13.08 22.56
C ARG A 287 18.15 -11.59 22.43
N PHE A 288 16.92 -11.22 22.76
CA PHE A 288 16.46 -9.83 22.72
C PHE A 288 15.82 -9.48 24.07
N VAL A 289 16.49 -8.65 24.87
CA VAL A 289 15.98 -8.20 26.16
C VAL A 289 15.09 -6.98 25.94
N LEU A 290 13.79 -7.12 26.22
CA LEU A 290 12.80 -6.06 25.98
C LEU A 290 12.60 -5.22 27.25
N LEU A 291 12.95 -3.94 27.21
CA LEU A 291 12.82 -3.02 28.34
C LEU A 291 11.51 -2.24 28.24
N GLU A 292 10.42 -2.92 28.60
CA GLU A 292 9.04 -2.42 28.52
C GLU A 292 8.75 -1.29 29.53
N SER A 293 9.34 -1.37 30.73
CA SER A 293 9.15 -0.36 31.77
C SER A 293 10.09 0.84 31.61
N GLU A 294 9.60 2.05 31.85
CA GLU A 294 10.44 3.25 31.89
C GLU A 294 11.55 3.13 32.94
N ALA A 295 11.23 2.57 34.11
CA ALA A 295 12.18 2.40 35.19
C ALA A 295 13.38 1.52 34.79
N SER A 296 13.17 0.40 34.08
CA SER A 296 14.27 -0.44 33.60
C SER A 296 15.12 0.27 32.53
N ARG A 297 14.48 1.03 31.63
CA ARG A 297 15.20 1.84 30.62
C ARG A 297 16.08 2.90 31.28
N VAL A 298 15.52 3.69 32.19
CA VAL A 298 16.24 4.79 32.85
C VAL A 298 17.41 4.25 33.67
N ARG A 299 17.21 3.19 34.47
CA ARG A 299 18.29 2.57 35.26
C ARG A 299 19.45 2.11 34.39
N LEU A 300 19.17 1.40 33.29
CA LEU A 300 20.20 0.96 32.37
C LEU A 300 20.98 2.15 31.77
N LEU A 301 20.26 3.14 31.26
CA LEU A 301 20.87 4.28 30.58
C LEU A 301 21.68 5.17 31.52
N ASP A 302 21.27 5.33 32.78
CA ASP A 302 22.05 6.05 33.78
C ASP A 302 23.34 5.31 34.13
N ALA A 303 23.28 4.00 34.38
CA ALA A 303 24.48 3.21 34.67
C ALA A 303 25.48 3.22 33.49
N MET A 304 24.98 3.06 32.25
CA MET A 304 25.81 3.15 31.05
C MET A 304 26.43 4.55 30.87
N ARG A 305 25.68 5.61 31.18
CA ARG A 305 26.19 6.99 31.13
C ARG A 305 27.33 7.16 32.12
N ASP A 306 27.15 6.69 33.35
CA ASP A 306 28.11 6.87 34.43
C ASP A 306 29.41 6.10 34.12
N ALA A 307 29.31 4.89 33.58
CA ALA A 307 30.45 4.13 33.06
C ALA A 307 31.19 4.88 31.93
N TRP A 308 30.45 5.42 30.96
CA TRP A 308 31.06 6.17 29.86
C TRP A 308 31.74 7.47 30.32
N ILE A 309 31.17 8.16 31.31
CA ILE A 309 31.80 9.34 31.93
C ILE A 309 33.10 8.94 32.63
N ALA A 310 33.13 7.82 33.35
CA ALA A 310 34.33 7.32 34.00
C ALA A 310 35.46 7.02 32.98
N ASP A 311 35.14 6.32 31.89
CA ASP A 311 36.09 6.04 30.81
C ASP A 311 36.67 7.33 30.21
N LEU A 312 35.80 8.29 29.86
CA LEU A 312 36.24 9.54 29.24
C LEU A 312 37.09 10.41 30.19
N ARG A 313 36.84 10.35 31.50
CA ARG A 313 37.70 11.01 32.50
C ARG A 313 39.05 10.32 32.59
N SER A 314 39.08 8.98 32.56
CA SER A 314 40.33 8.21 32.52
C SER A 314 41.15 8.51 31.26
N ASP A 315 40.48 8.78 30.13
CA ASP A 315 41.10 9.25 28.88
C ASP A 315 41.57 10.73 28.92
N GLY A 316 41.44 11.41 30.06
CA GLY A 316 41.83 12.81 30.25
C GLY A 316 40.97 13.82 29.48
N LYS A 317 39.72 13.50 29.15
CA LYS A 317 38.81 14.45 28.48
C LYS A 317 38.32 15.53 29.47
N SER A 318 38.17 16.76 28.99
CA SER A 318 37.54 17.85 29.76
C SER A 318 36.05 17.60 29.99
N GLU A 319 35.49 18.17 31.05
CA GLU A 319 34.06 18.04 31.38
C GLU A 319 33.14 18.55 30.25
N GLU A 320 33.53 19.61 29.54
CA GLU A 320 32.79 20.10 28.37
C GLU A 320 32.76 19.06 27.23
N SER A 321 33.91 18.43 26.98
CA SER A 321 34.10 17.39 25.97
C SER A 321 33.33 16.11 26.32
N ILE A 322 33.22 15.79 27.62
CA ILE A 322 32.41 14.68 28.15
C ILE A 322 30.93 14.99 27.93
N ALA A 323 30.44 16.15 28.38
CA ALA A 323 29.04 16.54 28.24
C ALA A 323 28.59 16.50 26.76
N LYS A 324 29.45 16.93 25.82
CA LYS A 324 29.16 16.86 24.38
C LYS A 324 29.03 15.43 23.85
N ARG A 325 29.84 14.49 24.35
CA ARG A 325 29.79 13.09 23.93
C ARG A 325 28.58 12.38 24.52
N VAL A 326 28.33 12.55 25.81
CA VAL A 326 27.21 11.94 26.53
C VAL A 326 25.87 12.30 25.88
N ARG A 327 25.71 13.54 25.38
CA ARG A 327 24.51 13.96 24.62
C ARG A 327 24.19 13.09 23.39
N ARG A 328 25.14 12.34 22.84
CA ARG A 328 24.89 11.41 21.72
C ARG A 328 24.03 10.21 22.14
N GLY A 329 23.98 9.90 23.43
CA GLY A 329 23.14 8.85 24.01
C GLY A 329 21.66 9.21 24.16
N GLU A 330 21.30 10.50 24.02
CA GLU A 330 19.93 10.99 24.20
C GLU A 330 18.90 10.30 23.31
N VAL A 331 19.32 9.78 22.14
CA VAL A 331 18.44 9.00 21.26
C VAL A 331 17.83 7.77 21.97
N LEU A 332 18.58 7.12 22.85
CA LEU A 332 18.07 5.96 23.61
C LEU A 332 17.16 6.40 24.75
N ARG A 333 17.45 7.56 25.37
CA ARG A 333 16.68 8.11 26.48
C ARG A 333 15.34 8.67 26.03
N GLY A 334 15.27 9.26 24.85
CA GLY A 334 14.04 9.76 24.23
C GLY A 334 13.16 8.70 23.58
N ALA A 335 13.54 7.41 23.62
CA ALA A 335 12.76 6.35 23.01
C ALA A 335 11.69 5.79 23.99
N PRO A 336 10.43 5.65 23.56
CA PRO A 336 9.37 5.08 24.41
C PRO A 336 9.56 3.58 24.67
N TYR A 337 10.42 2.90 23.91
CA TYR A 337 10.72 1.49 24.06
C TYR A 337 12.21 1.23 23.74
N LEU A 338 12.84 0.31 24.48
CA LEU A 338 14.26 -0.04 24.31
C LEU A 338 14.44 -1.56 24.27
N VAL A 339 15.28 -2.03 23.35
CA VAL A 339 15.62 -3.46 23.23
C VAL A 339 17.13 -3.63 23.24
N VAL A 340 17.63 -4.56 24.05
CA VAL A 340 19.05 -4.92 24.08
C VAL A 340 19.24 -6.28 23.41
N PRO A 341 19.70 -6.33 22.14
CA PRO A 341 20.14 -7.58 21.54
C PRO A 341 21.36 -8.13 22.29
N CYS A 342 21.31 -9.41 22.63
CA CYS A 342 22.39 -10.14 23.26
C CYS A 342 22.76 -11.35 22.40
N MET A 343 24.05 -11.53 22.15
CA MET A 343 24.59 -12.72 21.51
C MET A 343 24.90 -13.75 22.59
N VAL A 344 24.51 -15.00 22.34
CA VAL A 344 24.90 -16.16 23.14
C VAL A 344 25.65 -17.14 22.24
N THR A 345 26.59 -17.89 22.82
CA THR A 345 27.44 -18.84 22.09
C THR A 345 27.04 -20.29 22.35
N ASP A 346 25.78 -20.55 22.71
CA ASP A 346 25.24 -21.89 22.87
C ASP A 346 25.47 -22.71 21.58
N GLY A 347 26.18 -23.83 21.70
CA GLY A 347 26.52 -24.71 20.58
C GLY A 347 27.72 -24.27 19.75
N SER A 348 28.49 -23.26 20.19
CA SER A 348 29.80 -22.94 19.59
C SER A 348 30.84 -24.02 19.86
N HIS A 349 31.81 -24.18 18.98
CA HIS A 349 32.97 -25.03 19.21
C HIS A 349 34.06 -24.30 19.99
N ASP A 350 34.63 -24.97 21.00
CA ASP A 350 35.92 -24.59 21.58
C ASP A 350 37.04 -25.32 20.84
N TYR A 351 37.95 -24.56 20.22
CA TYR A 351 39.05 -25.08 19.43
C TYR A 351 40.38 -25.08 20.17
N GLY A 352 40.43 -24.53 21.39
CA GLY A 352 41.61 -24.47 22.25
C GLY A 352 42.76 -23.61 21.72
N HIS A 353 42.50 -22.72 20.75
CA HIS A 353 43.49 -21.75 20.29
C HIS A 353 42.90 -20.50 19.68
N ALA A 354 43.51 -19.37 20.06
CA ALA A 354 43.01 -18.02 19.84
C ALA A 354 42.55 -17.73 18.41
N ARG A 355 43.22 -18.29 17.40
CA ARG A 355 42.87 -18.02 15.99
C ARG A 355 41.48 -18.58 15.63
N ARG A 356 41.19 -19.83 16.01
CA ARG A 356 39.90 -20.45 15.67
C ARG A 356 38.79 -20.00 16.61
N ASP A 357 39.10 -19.80 17.89
CA ASP A 357 38.11 -19.31 18.85
C ASP A 357 37.64 -17.89 18.49
N ALA A 358 38.55 -17.03 18.01
CA ALA A 358 38.19 -15.73 17.49
C ALA A 358 37.29 -15.83 16.24
N ALA A 359 37.63 -16.70 15.28
CA ALA A 359 36.83 -16.91 14.08
C ALA A 359 35.43 -17.46 14.41
N GLU A 360 35.33 -18.40 15.36
CA GLU A 360 34.07 -18.93 15.86
C GLU A 360 33.21 -17.79 16.42
N ARG A 361 33.78 -16.94 17.28
CA ARG A 361 33.06 -15.79 17.83
C ARG A 361 32.63 -14.80 16.75
N GLU A 362 33.50 -14.48 15.79
CA GLU A 362 33.19 -13.55 14.70
C GLU A 362 32.00 -14.03 13.85
N MET A 363 31.91 -15.34 13.61
CA MET A 363 30.79 -15.94 12.91
C MET A 363 29.46 -15.73 13.64
N PHE A 364 29.45 -15.87 14.98
CA PHE A 364 28.29 -15.56 15.81
C PHE A 364 27.95 -14.05 15.81
N VAL A 365 28.96 -13.18 15.78
CA VAL A 365 28.76 -11.72 15.66
C VAL A 365 28.08 -11.36 14.34
N VAL A 366 28.49 -11.99 13.23
CA VAL A 366 27.85 -11.80 11.91
C VAL A 366 26.38 -12.25 11.95
N ALA A 367 26.11 -13.42 12.53
CA ALA A 367 24.74 -13.91 12.71
C ALA A 367 23.91 -12.96 13.57
N MET A 368 24.46 -12.43 14.67
CA MET A 368 23.78 -11.45 15.51
C MET A 368 23.48 -10.15 14.75
N GLY A 369 24.42 -9.66 13.95
CA GLY A 369 24.22 -8.49 13.09
C GLY A 369 23.09 -8.69 12.07
N ALA A 370 22.99 -9.87 11.48
CA ALA A 370 21.88 -10.24 10.59
C ALA A 370 20.54 -10.25 11.34
N GLY A 371 20.50 -10.82 12.55
CA GLY A 371 19.31 -10.79 13.41
C GLY A 371 18.86 -9.38 13.78
N VAL A 372 19.80 -8.49 14.14
CA VAL A 372 19.51 -7.06 14.39
C VAL A 372 18.96 -6.40 13.13
N GLN A 373 19.55 -6.63 11.96
CA GLN A 373 19.05 -6.03 10.72
C GLN A 373 17.62 -6.51 10.39
N ASN A 374 17.33 -7.80 10.54
CA ASN A 374 15.97 -8.33 10.38
C ASN A 374 14.99 -7.68 11.36
N PHE A 375 15.37 -7.55 12.63
CA PHE A 375 14.58 -6.87 13.66
C PHE A 375 14.22 -5.44 13.26
N LEU A 376 15.20 -4.66 12.80
CA LEU A 376 15.00 -3.27 12.40
C LEU A 376 14.08 -3.14 11.17
N VAL A 377 14.23 -4.05 10.18
CA VAL A 377 13.37 -4.07 8.98
C VAL A 377 11.94 -4.46 9.36
N ALA A 378 11.76 -5.45 10.23
CA ALA A 378 10.44 -5.87 10.68
C ALA A 378 9.73 -4.76 11.46
N LEU A 379 10.44 -4.03 12.33
CA LEU A 379 9.89 -2.84 13.00
C LEU A 379 9.40 -1.79 11.98
N ALA A 380 10.14 -1.55 10.90
CA ALA A 380 9.71 -0.63 9.86
C ALA A 380 8.42 -1.10 9.16
N GLY A 381 8.25 -2.41 8.94
CA GLY A 381 7.01 -3.01 8.43
C GLY A 381 5.82 -2.86 9.38
N GLU A 382 6.07 -2.86 10.68
CA GLU A 382 5.10 -2.52 11.75
C GLU A 382 4.89 -0.99 11.89
N ARG A 383 5.46 -0.18 10.97
CA ARG A 383 5.44 1.29 10.98
C ARG A 383 6.13 1.93 12.20
N LEU A 384 7.03 1.20 12.86
CA LEU A 384 7.84 1.70 13.98
C LEU A 384 9.21 2.17 13.52
N GLY A 385 9.59 3.37 13.98
CA GLY A 385 10.94 3.90 13.85
C GLY A 385 11.91 3.17 14.78
N SER A 386 13.17 3.05 14.36
CA SER A 386 14.20 2.40 15.17
C SER A 386 15.59 3.00 14.98
N ALA A 387 16.44 2.86 16.00
CA ALA A 387 17.86 3.16 15.91
C ALA A 387 18.69 2.20 16.76
N TRP A 388 19.51 1.39 16.08
CA TRP A 388 20.57 0.64 16.73
C TRP A 388 21.75 1.56 17.05
N VAL A 389 22.25 1.46 18.28
CA VAL A 389 23.39 2.19 18.83
C VAL A 389 24.30 1.20 19.53
N SER A 390 25.60 1.24 19.25
CA SER A 390 26.59 0.28 19.77
C SER A 390 26.95 0.45 21.25
N SER A 391 26.30 1.35 21.99
CA SER A 391 26.74 1.83 23.31
C SER A 391 26.92 0.73 24.36
N THR A 392 26.03 -0.28 24.41
CA THR A 392 26.15 -1.40 25.37
C THR A 392 27.40 -2.27 25.13
N MET A 393 27.95 -2.28 23.91
CA MET A 393 29.15 -3.06 23.59
C MET A 393 30.40 -2.55 24.30
N PHE A 394 30.39 -1.29 24.75
CA PHE A 394 31.51 -0.65 25.46
C PHE A 394 31.43 -0.80 26.99
N CYS A 395 30.32 -1.32 27.52
CA CYS A 395 30.09 -1.44 28.96
C CYS A 395 29.30 -2.72 29.31
N ARG A 396 29.70 -3.85 28.70
CA ARG A 396 28.95 -5.11 28.74
C ARG A 396 28.71 -5.63 30.16
N ASP A 397 29.69 -5.49 31.05
CA ASP A 397 29.58 -5.89 32.45
C ASP A 397 28.49 -5.10 33.18
N VAL A 398 28.48 -3.77 33.00
CA VAL A 398 27.44 -2.89 33.57
C VAL A 398 26.05 -3.28 33.06
N VAL A 399 25.93 -3.58 31.78
CA VAL A 399 24.65 -3.98 31.18
C VAL A 399 24.18 -5.32 31.74
N ARG A 400 25.06 -6.30 31.88
CA ARG A 400 24.74 -7.60 32.50
C ARG A 400 24.29 -7.44 33.94
N GLU A 401 25.04 -6.68 34.73
CA GLU A 401 24.73 -6.43 36.14
C GLU A 401 23.36 -5.76 36.32
N VAL A 402 23.14 -4.64 35.63
CA VAL A 402 21.91 -3.83 35.79
C VAL A 402 20.66 -4.57 35.32
N LEU A 403 20.78 -5.43 34.32
CA LEU A 403 19.66 -6.21 33.77
C LEU A 403 19.55 -7.61 34.37
N GLY A 404 20.48 -8.03 35.24
CA GLY A 404 20.52 -9.38 35.80
C GLY A 404 20.68 -10.46 34.74
N LEU A 405 21.49 -10.21 33.71
CA LEU A 405 21.72 -11.18 32.62
C LEU A 405 22.78 -12.22 33.01
N PRO A 406 22.71 -13.44 32.46
CA PRO A 406 23.79 -14.42 32.57
C PRO A 406 25.15 -13.89 32.07
N GLU A 407 26.26 -14.39 32.64
CA GLU A 407 27.61 -13.95 32.28
C GLU A 407 27.97 -14.22 30.81
N ASP A 408 27.45 -15.30 30.25
CA ASP A 408 27.66 -15.75 28.87
C ASP A 408 26.81 -14.98 27.84
N TRP A 409 25.93 -14.09 28.29
CA TRP A 409 25.19 -13.19 27.40
C TRP A 409 26.05 -11.97 27.08
N ASP A 410 26.24 -11.73 25.79
CA ASP A 410 27.05 -10.63 25.28
C ASP A 410 26.17 -9.51 24.71
N PRO A 411 26.01 -8.34 25.36
CA PRO A 411 25.26 -7.21 24.80
C PRO A 411 25.86 -6.68 23.49
N MET A 412 25.04 -6.62 22.43
CA MET A 412 25.43 -6.28 21.06
C MET A 412 24.78 -4.98 20.56
N GLY A 413 24.80 -3.95 21.40
CA GLY A 413 24.15 -2.66 21.18
C GLY A 413 22.80 -2.55 21.88
N ALA A 414 22.12 -1.43 21.63
CA ALA A 414 20.75 -1.18 22.06
C ALA A 414 19.96 -0.59 20.89
N VAL A 415 18.69 -0.95 20.80
CA VAL A 415 17.76 -0.47 19.78
C VAL A 415 16.71 0.38 20.44
N ALA A 416 16.75 1.69 20.19
CA ALA A 416 15.64 2.59 20.45
C ALA A 416 14.49 2.27 19.49
N VAL A 417 13.26 2.19 19.99
CA VAL A 417 12.05 1.91 19.21
C VAL A 417 10.96 2.91 19.59
N GLY A 418 10.26 3.44 18.59
CA GLY A 418 9.16 4.39 18.77
C GLY A 418 8.59 4.90 17.46
N HIS A 419 7.48 5.63 17.55
CA HIS A 419 6.93 6.35 16.39
C HIS A 419 7.82 7.53 16.05
N ALA A 420 8.19 7.68 14.78
CA ALA A 420 9.10 8.75 14.36
C ALA A 420 8.45 10.13 14.55
N ALA A 421 9.15 11.08 15.18
CA ALA A 421 8.62 12.42 15.41
C ALA A 421 8.42 13.24 14.13
N GLN A 422 9.11 12.85 13.05
CA GLN A 422 9.01 13.45 11.73
C GLN A 422 9.14 12.35 10.68
N PRO A 423 8.51 12.50 9.50
CA PRO A 423 8.75 11.62 8.38
C PRO A 423 10.26 11.53 8.07
N PRO A 424 10.81 10.32 7.91
CA PRO A 424 12.22 10.20 7.62
C PRO A 424 12.54 10.79 6.25
N ARG A 425 13.67 11.50 6.16
CA ARG A 425 14.17 12.00 4.88
C ARG A 425 14.41 10.86 3.90
N GLU A 426 14.24 11.18 2.61
CA GLU A 426 14.57 10.26 1.54
C GLU A 426 16.05 9.88 1.59
N ARG A 427 16.34 8.61 1.33
CA ARG A 427 17.72 8.12 1.31
C ARG A 427 18.31 8.45 -0.06
N PRO A 428 19.48 9.10 -0.15
CA PRO A 428 20.15 9.31 -1.43
C PRO A 428 20.37 7.96 -2.14
N SER A 429 20.10 7.91 -3.44
CA SER A 429 20.42 6.74 -4.25
C SER A 429 21.91 6.44 -4.19
N ARG A 430 22.26 5.16 -4.12
CA ARG A 430 23.63 4.67 -4.25
C ARG A 430 23.71 3.70 -5.41
N SER A 431 24.78 3.77 -6.18
CA SER A 431 25.08 2.74 -7.18
C SER A 431 25.63 1.51 -6.46
N ALA A 432 25.14 0.32 -6.84
CA ALA A 432 25.72 -0.92 -6.33
C ALA A 432 27.13 -1.17 -6.89
N ALA A 433 27.48 -0.56 -8.02
CA ALA A 433 28.77 -0.74 -8.68
C ALA A 433 29.96 -0.39 -7.77
N ASP A 434 29.81 0.63 -6.91
CA ASP A 434 30.86 1.06 -5.98
C ASP A 434 31.12 0.05 -4.83
N PHE A 435 30.25 -0.96 -4.69
CA PHE A 435 30.30 -1.96 -3.62
C PHE A 435 30.42 -3.40 -4.15
N ILE A 436 30.61 -3.58 -5.45
CA ILE A 436 30.68 -4.89 -6.11
C ILE A 436 32.01 -5.00 -6.84
N GLU A 437 32.80 -6.01 -6.46
CA GLU A 437 33.99 -6.45 -7.19
C GLU A 437 33.67 -7.78 -7.86
N VAL A 438 33.76 -7.84 -9.20
CA VAL A 438 33.59 -9.09 -9.98
C VAL A 438 34.97 -9.60 -10.36
N ARG A 439 35.32 -10.82 -9.95
CA ARG A 439 36.59 -11.47 -10.26
C ARG A 439 36.37 -12.74 -11.06
#